data_AF-A0A9C9NDT0-F1
#
_entry.id   AF-A0A9C9NDT0-F1
#
_cell.length_a   1.000
_cell.length_b   1.000
_cell.length_c   1.000
_cell.angle_alpha   90.00
_cell.angle_beta   90.00
_cell.angle_gamma   90.00
#
_symmetry.space_group_name_H-M   'P 1'
#
loop_
_entity.id
_entity.type
_entity.pdbx_description
1 polymer ?
#
loop_
_entity_poly.entity_id
_entity_poly.type
_entity_poly.pdbx_seq_one_letter_code
_entity_poly.pdbx_strand_id
1 'polypeptide(L)'
;LFPNKGRYEDPEHPATELRILAAKTTLRDRWRQIMREADRIPLKHAITLQEGLSDNQFREMREAGLQLVVPVPLWSKYPQGIRDELWSLERFIAEARALRK
;
A
#
# COMPACT_ATOMS: atom_id res chain seq x y z
N LEU A 1 -9.39 4.37 3.44
CA LEU A 1 -9.82 3.26 4.31
C LEU A 1 -10.95 2.53 3.60
N PHE A 2 -10.87 1.21 3.53
CA PHE A 2 -11.80 0.36 2.79
C PHE A 2 -12.23 -0.82 3.66
N PRO A 3 -13.50 -1.26 3.59
CA PRO A 3 -14.54 -0.70 2.72
C PRO A 3 -15.11 0.63 3.24
N ASN A 4 -15.13 0.85 4.56
CA ASN A 4 -15.54 2.10 5.19
C ASN A 4 -15.06 2.18 6.65
N LYS A 5 -15.29 3.32 7.30
CA LYS A 5 -14.89 3.56 8.69
C LYS A 5 -15.65 2.69 9.70
N GLY A 6 -16.95 2.49 9.53
CA GLY A 6 -17.76 1.66 10.44
C GLY A 6 -17.25 0.23 10.55
N ARG A 7 -16.90 -0.40 9.41
CA ARG A 7 -16.28 -1.73 9.38
C ARG A 7 -14.89 -1.77 10.04
N TYR A 8 -14.14 -0.68 9.99
CA TYR A 8 -12.86 -0.57 10.69
C TYR A 8 -13.03 -0.37 12.20
N GLU A 9 -14.08 0.28 12.67
CA GLU A 9 -14.34 0.47 14.10
C GLU A 9 -15.00 -0.75 14.74
N ASP A 10 -15.70 -1.57 13.95
CA ASP A 10 -16.33 -2.83 14.35
C ASP A 10 -15.27 -3.91 14.66
N PRO A 11 -15.06 -4.29 15.95
CA PRO A 11 -14.08 -5.29 16.33
C PRO A 11 -14.40 -6.70 15.79
N GLU A 12 -15.68 -6.99 15.53
CA GLU A 12 -16.13 -8.30 15.01
C GLU A 12 -15.88 -8.42 13.51
N HIS A 13 -15.76 -7.31 12.78
CA HIS A 13 -15.41 -7.34 11.37
C HIS A 13 -13.94 -7.79 11.17
N PRO A 14 -13.65 -8.77 10.29
CA PRO A 14 -12.29 -9.29 10.15
C PRO A 14 -11.27 -8.26 9.67
N ALA A 15 -10.13 -8.17 10.36
CA ALA A 15 -9.01 -7.32 9.95
C ALA A 15 -8.47 -7.67 8.54
N THR A 16 -8.61 -8.93 8.13
CA THR A 16 -8.24 -9.43 6.79
C THR A 16 -9.10 -8.84 5.67
N GLU A 17 -10.28 -8.30 6.00
CA GLU A 17 -11.20 -7.64 5.06
C GLU A 17 -11.06 -6.11 5.05
N LEU A 18 -10.08 -5.58 5.77
CA LEU A 18 -9.77 -4.16 5.79
C LEU A 18 -8.59 -3.83 4.89
N ARG A 19 -8.64 -2.67 4.23
CA ARG A 19 -7.49 -2.10 3.51
C ARG A 19 -7.36 -0.61 3.78
N ILE A 20 -6.12 -0.13 3.73
CA ILE A 20 -5.81 1.30 3.70
C ILE A 20 -4.92 1.59 2.49
N LEU A 21 -5.18 2.71 1.84
CA LEU A 21 -4.34 3.29 0.81
C LEU A 21 -3.95 4.70 1.24
N ALA A 22 -2.69 4.90 1.59
CA ALA A 22 -2.12 6.21 1.79
C ALA A 22 -1.64 6.78 0.45
N ALA A 23 -1.84 8.08 0.21
CA ALA A 23 -1.33 8.75 -0.97
C ALA A 23 -0.12 9.61 -0.61
N LYS A 24 1.02 9.36 -1.26
CA LYS A 24 2.25 10.17 -1.13
C LYS A 24 2.92 10.31 -2.48
N THR A 25 3.02 11.54 -3.00
CA THR A 25 3.78 11.82 -4.23
C THR A 25 5.24 11.38 -4.12
N THR A 26 5.83 11.45 -2.92
CA THR A 26 7.21 11.01 -2.65
C THR A 26 7.28 10.31 -1.29
N LEU A 27 7.89 9.12 -1.24
CA LEU A 27 7.87 8.21 -0.08
C LEU A 27 9.03 8.42 0.91
N ARG A 28 10.24 8.72 0.42
CA ARG A 28 11.48 8.99 1.19
C ARG A 28 11.48 8.40 2.62
N ASP A 29 11.39 9.24 3.63
CA ASP A 29 11.37 8.95 5.06
C ASP A 29 9.94 9.04 5.65
N ARG A 30 9.00 9.59 4.89
CA ARG A 30 7.61 9.83 5.32
C ARG A 30 6.72 8.60 5.29
N TRP A 31 7.14 7.53 4.62
CA TRP A 31 6.36 6.29 4.59
C TRP A 31 6.16 5.69 6.00
N ARG A 32 7.08 5.94 6.94
CA ARG A 32 6.95 5.49 8.34
C ARG A 32 5.74 6.08 9.06
N GLN A 33 5.25 7.26 8.63
CA GLN A 33 4.03 7.84 9.18
C GLN A 33 2.80 6.98 8.85
N ILE A 34 2.77 6.39 7.66
CA ILE A 34 1.68 5.51 7.21
C ILE A 34 1.60 4.29 8.12
N MET A 35 2.74 3.77 8.58
CA MET A 35 2.80 2.59 9.43
C MET A 35 2.13 2.76 10.79
N ARG A 36 2.00 4.00 11.27
CA ARG A 36 1.35 4.35 12.54
C ARG A 36 -0.16 4.57 12.42
N GLU A 37 -0.71 4.53 11.21
CA GLU A 37 -2.14 4.67 10.99
C GLU A 37 -2.82 3.30 10.96
N ALA A 38 -4.12 3.24 11.23
CA ALA A 38 -4.94 2.05 11.04
C ALA A 38 -4.35 0.75 11.64
N ASP A 39 -4.19 0.72 12.97
CA ASP A 39 -3.52 -0.37 13.72
C ASP A 39 -4.07 -1.77 13.43
N ARG A 40 -5.37 -1.89 13.12
CA ARG A 40 -6.00 -3.17 12.76
C ARG A 40 -5.51 -3.74 11.42
N ILE A 41 -4.83 -2.94 10.59
CA ILE A 41 -4.43 -3.30 9.23
C ILE A 41 -2.90 -3.45 9.19
N PRO A 42 -2.38 -4.70 9.31
CA PRO A 42 -0.93 -4.94 9.32
C PRO A 42 -0.28 -4.66 7.96
N LEU A 43 -0.92 -5.10 6.86
CA LEU A 43 -0.46 -4.84 5.49
C LEU A 43 -1.08 -3.54 4.97
N LYS A 44 -0.26 -2.50 4.84
CA LYS A 44 -0.69 -1.17 4.40
C LYS A 44 -0.30 -0.94 2.95
N HIS A 45 -1.08 -0.12 2.23
CA HIS A 45 -0.77 0.22 0.85
C HIS A 45 -0.43 1.70 0.74
N ALA A 46 0.55 2.04 -0.08
CA ALA A 46 0.87 3.42 -0.41
C ALA A 46 0.92 3.62 -1.91
N ILE A 47 0.13 4.54 -2.44
CA ILE A 47 0.25 4.99 -3.82
C ILE A 47 1.25 6.13 -3.94
N THR A 48 2.11 6.04 -4.96
CA THR A 48 3.12 7.06 -5.24
C THR A 48 3.31 7.34 -6.73
N LEU A 49 3.80 8.56 -7.01
CA LEU A 49 4.30 8.98 -8.33
C LEU A 49 5.84 9.13 -8.33
N GLN A 50 6.51 8.69 -7.27
CA GLN A 50 7.96 8.73 -7.19
C GLN A 50 8.58 7.86 -8.30
N GLU A 51 9.56 8.39 -9.01
CA GLU A 51 10.34 7.63 -9.98
C GLU A 51 11.50 6.95 -9.28
N GLY A 52 11.43 5.61 -9.17
CA GLY A 52 12.52 4.81 -8.61
C GLY A 52 12.62 4.84 -7.09
N LEU A 53 13.28 3.80 -6.57
CA LEU A 53 13.56 3.58 -5.15
C LEU A 53 14.79 2.68 -5.07
N SER A 54 15.63 2.84 -4.03
CA SER A 54 16.73 1.88 -3.82
C SER A 54 16.18 0.55 -3.33
N ASP A 55 16.87 -0.56 -3.65
CA ASP A 55 16.48 -1.89 -3.18
C ASP A 55 16.44 -1.98 -1.65
N ASN A 56 17.35 -1.28 -0.97
CA ASN A 56 17.36 -1.23 0.49
C ASN A 56 16.13 -0.52 1.06
N GLN A 57 15.76 0.65 0.53
CA GLN A 57 14.55 1.35 0.96
C GLN A 57 13.29 0.55 0.66
N PHE A 58 13.23 -0.11 -0.49
CA PHE A 58 12.12 -0.98 -0.84
C PHE A 58 12.00 -2.17 0.12
N ARG A 59 13.13 -2.81 0.44
CA ARG A 59 13.18 -3.91 1.41
C ARG A 59 12.69 -3.46 2.79
N GLU A 60 13.17 -2.33 3.30
CA GLU A 60 12.70 -1.78 4.58
C GLU A 60 11.17 -1.53 4.58
N MET A 61 10.63 -0.99 3.48
CA MET A 61 9.19 -0.78 3.33
C MET A 61 8.44 -2.11 3.34
N ARG A 62 8.90 -3.10 2.58
CA ARG A 62 8.30 -4.43 2.48
C ARG A 62 8.32 -5.15 3.83
N GLU A 63 9.46 -5.17 4.51
CA GLU A 63 9.64 -5.80 5.82
C GLU A 63 8.75 -5.15 6.88
N ALA A 64 8.51 -3.85 6.79
CA ALA A 64 7.56 -3.16 7.64
C ALA A 64 6.08 -3.47 7.33
N GLY A 65 5.78 -4.17 6.22
CA GLY A 65 4.40 -4.45 5.80
C GLY A 65 3.79 -3.34 4.93
N LEU A 66 4.59 -2.58 4.20
CA LEU A 66 4.13 -1.60 3.23
C LEU A 66 4.17 -2.18 1.80
N GLN A 67 3.00 -2.30 1.18
CA GLN A 67 2.84 -2.62 -0.24
C GLN A 67 2.84 -1.33 -1.07
N LEU A 68 3.75 -1.22 -2.02
CA LEU A 68 3.78 -0.10 -2.96
C LEU A 68 2.77 -0.31 -4.08
N VAL A 69 1.96 0.72 -4.32
CA VAL A 69 1.05 0.85 -5.45
C VAL A 69 1.62 1.93 -6.37
N VAL A 70 2.01 1.55 -7.58
CA VAL A 70 2.66 2.45 -8.54
C VAL A 70 1.92 2.36 -9.87
N PRO A 71 1.56 3.49 -10.52
CA PRO A 71 1.03 3.47 -11.87
C PRO A 71 1.98 2.74 -12.84
N VAL A 72 1.44 1.83 -13.65
CA VAL A 72 2.19 0.99 -14.60
C VAL A 72 3.19 1.78 -15.47
N PRO A 73 2.87 2.99 -15.98
CA PRO A 73 3.83 3.76 -16.77
C PRO A 73 5.15 4.09 -16.05
N LEU A 74 5.15 4.12 -14.71
CA LEU A 74 6.34 4.44 -13.91
C LEU A 74 7.19 3.21 -13.55
N TRP A 75 6.73 1.99 -13.81
CA TRP A 75 7.45 0.77 -13.40
C TRP A 75 8.84 0.65 -14.04
N SER A 76 8.98 1.15 -15.27
CA SER A 76 10.27 1.19 -15.98
C SER A 76 11.34 2.03 -15.25
N LYS A 77 10.93 2.94 -14.36
CA LYS A 77 11.81 3.78 -13.53
C LYS A 77 12.32 3.07 -12.27
N TYR A 78 11.76 1.91 -11.93
CA TYR A 78 12.19 1.11 -10.79
C TYR A 78 13.23 0.06 -11.20
N PRO A 79 14.16 -0.32 -10.31
CA PRO A 79 15.04 -1.47 -10.50
C PRO A 79 14.26 -2.75 -10.81
N GLN A 80 14.82 -3.62 -11.64
CA GLN A 80 14.14 -4.84 -12.10
C GLN A 80 13.69 -5.74 -10.94
N GLY A 81 14.54 -5.89 -9.90
CA GLY A 81 14.22 -6.71 -8.72
C GLY A 81 13.03 -6.20 -7.89
N ILE A 82 12.60 -4.95 -8.07
CA ILE A 82 11.46 -4.36 -7.36
C ILE A 82 10.16 -4.51 -8.16
N ARG A 83 10.24 -4.51 -9.49
CA ARG A 83 9.07 -4.40 -10.38
C ARG A 83 8.03 -5.50 -10.16
N ASP A 84 8.49 -6.73 -9.94
CA ASP A 84 7.61 -7.90 -9.75
C ASP A 84 6.81 -7.84 -8.45
N GLU A 85 7.23 -7.00 -7.51
CA GLU A 85 6.59 -6.82 -6.21
C GLU A 85 5.66 -5.59 -6.18
N LEU A 86 5.69 -4.74 -7.21
CA LEU A 86 4.82 -3.58 -7.30
C LEU A 86 3.37 -3.98 -7.58
N TRP A 87 2.43 -3.25 -6.98
CA TRP A 87 1.02 -3.35 -7.35
C TRP A 87 0.66 -2.22 -8.31
N SER A 88 -0.14 -2.55 -9.32
CA SER A 88 -0.78 -1.51 -10.13
C SER A 88 -1.96 -0.91 -9.36
N LEU A 89 -2.32 0.33 -9.70
CA LEU A 89 -3.54 0.95 -9.16
C LEU A 89 -4.79 0.11 -9.51
N GLU A 90 -4.83 -0.48 -10.71
CA GLU A 90 -5.91 -1.36 -11.13
C GLU A 90 -6.04 -2.59 -10.22
N ARG A 91 -4.93 -3.26 -9.91
CA ARG A 91 -4.91 -4.40 -8.97
C ARG A 91 -5.46 -3.99 -7.60
N PHE A 92 -5.00 -2.84 -7.08
CA PHE A 92 -5.50 -2.34 -5.80
C PHE A 92 -7.02 -2.06 -5.84
N ILE A 93 -7.53 -1.45 -6.92
CA ILE A 93 -8.97 -1.18 -7.08
C ILE A 93 -9.76 -2.50 -7.11
N ALA A 94 -9.29 -3.52 -7.83
CA ALA A 94 -9.92 -4.83 -7.86
C ALA A 94 -10.01 -5.46 -6.46
N GLU A 95 -8.91 -5.47 -5.72
CA GLU A 95 -8.85 -5.92 -4.32
C GLU A 95 -9.83 -5.16 -3.43
N ALA A 96 -9.81 -3.81 -3.49
CA ALA A 96 -10.70 -2.98 -2.67
C ALA A 96 -12.19 -3.19 -3.00
N ARG A 97 -12.54 -3.49 -4.26
CA ARG A 97 -13.92 -3.80 -4.66
C ARG A 97 -14.39 -5.15 -4.13
N ALA A 98 -13.50 -6.13 -4.01
CA ALA A 98 -13.86 -7.45 -3.49
C ALA A 98 -14.30 -7.41 -2.02
N LEU A 99 -13.87 -6.39 -1.25
CA LEU A 99 -14.21 -6.18 0.17
C LEU A 99 -15.59 -5.55 0.40
N ARG A 100 -16.32 -5.20 -0.67
CA ARG A 100 -17.65 -4.60 -0.58
C ARG A 100 -18.77 -5.64 -0.46
N LYS A 101 -18.43 -6.92 -0.41
CA LYS A 101 -19.41 -8.01 -0.32
C LYS A 101 -20.08 -8.06 1.05
#